data_AF-A0A954WAV6-F1
#
_entry.id   AF-A0A954WAV6-F1
#
_cell.length_a   1.000
_cell.length_b   1.000
_cell.length_c   1.000
_cell.angle_alpha   90.00
_cell.angle_beta   90.00
_cell.angle_gamma   90.00
#
_symmetry.space_group_name_H-M   'P 1'
#
loop_
_entity.id
_entity.type
_entity.pdbx_description
1 polymer ?
#
loop_
_entity_poly.entity_id
_entity_poly.type
_entity_poly.pdbx_seq_one_letter_code
_entity_poly.pdbx_strand_id
1 'polypeptide(L)'
;MKHHSVPRFTHTFLIYESHALPPDYQGKLFGVGPLQGHVVMSQIEPDGSTFRTKDTGHPLTTDDTWFRPVDIQEGPDGAIYVADFYEQRIDHASHYQGRVTPESGRVYRLRAKDAAPGRIVNLERMSNAELIEQLRSPIRWTRQTALRLLGQRRNAADDTQTNVALKTLIDKNTDQLALEALWALHWRGGLDEATAAELLDHDDPHVRLWTVRLMCDDGQVSPELASKLTRLAESELNVETRSQIACSARRLPADQAVAIVERLLRRTEDVSDPHIPLLLWWAIEA
;
A
#
# COMPACT_ATOMS: atom_id res chain seq x y z
N MET A 1 8.53 5.55 -12.26
CA MET A 1 7.69 4.55 -12.96
C MET A 1 7.88 4.68 -14.47
N LYS A 2 8.62 3.76 -15.09
CA LYS A 2 8.65 3.65 -16.55
C LYS A 2 7.29 3.14 -17.04
N HIS A 3 6.77 3.76 -18.09
CA HIS A 3 5.51 3.36 -18.73
C HIS A 3 5.76 3.26 -20.24
N HIS A 4 4.94 2.46 -20.93
CA HIS A 4 4.93 2.47 -22.39
C HIS A 4 4.63 3.89 -22.91
N SER A 5 5.04 4.20 -24.14
CA SER A 5 4.76 5.46 -24.83
C SER A 5 3.28 5.60 -25.18
N VAL A 6 2.43 5.67 -24.16
CA VAL A 6 0.99 5.86 -24.26
C VAL A 6 0.67 7.08 -23.41
N PRO A 7 -0.10 8.05 -23.92
CA PRO A 7 -0.53 9.20 -23.13
C PRO A 7 -1.54 8.74 -22.07
N ARG A 8 -1.05 8.20 -20.95
CA ARG A 8 -1.87 7.88 -19.79
C ARG A 8 -2.08 9.15 -18.98
N PHE A 9 -3.34 9.56 -18.87
CA PHE A 9 -3.75 10.60 -17.94
C PHE A 9 -4.71 9.99 -16.93
N THR A 10 -4.17 9.50 -15.81
CA THR A 10 -4.95 8.91 -14.73
C THR A 10 -5.05 9.90 -13.58
N HIS A 11 -6.27 10.20 -13.11
CA HIS A 11 -6.45 11.08 -11.94
C HIS A 11 -6.20 10.34 -10.63
N THR A 12 -6.66 9.09 -10.57
CA THR A 12 -6.48 8.19 -9.43
C THR A 12 -6.35 6.76 -9.96
N PHE A 13 -5.95 5.85 -9.09
CA PHE A 13 -5.89 4.43 -9.39
C PHE A 13 -6.14 3.60 -8.12
N LEU A 14 -6.47 2.33 -8.31
CA LEU A 14 -6.37 1.31 -7.28
C LEU A 14 -5.55 0.13 -7.77
N ILE A 15 -4.93 -0.59 -6.85
CA ILE A 15 -4.42 -1.95 -7.08
C ILE A 15 -5.44 -2.89 -6.47
N TYR A 16 -5.94 -3.82 -7.26
CA TYR A 16 -7.03 -4.71 -6.84
C TYR A 16 -6.48 -5.88 -6.02
N GLU A 17 -6.75 -5.87 -4.72
CA GLU A 17 -6.22 -6.86 -3.75
C GLU A 17 -7.35 -7.63 -3.06
N SER A 18 -8.52 -7.63 -3.71
CA SER A 18 -9.70 -8.43 -3.39
C SER A 18 -9.80 -9.66 -4.29
N HIS A 19 -10.54 -10.66 -3.84
CA HIS A 19 -10.74 -11.91 -4.60
C HIS A 19 -12.19 -12.06 -5.12
N ALA A 20 -12.97 -10.98 -5.20
CA ALA A 20 -14.37 -11.02 -5.66
C ALA A 20 -14.52 -10.93 -7.19
N LEU A 21 -13.57 -10.30 -7.89
CA LEU A 21 -13.46 -10.35 -9.34
C LEU A 21 -12.71 -11.61 -9.79
N PRO A 22 -12.83 -12.02 -11.08
CA PRO A 22 -12.08 -13.15 -11.60
C PRO A 22 -10.57 -13.06 -11.36
N PRO A 23 -9.85 -14.19 -11.23
CA PRO A 23 -8.42 -14.21 -10.90
C PRO A 23 -7.53 -13.31 -11.77
N ASP A 24 -7.86 -13.15 -13.05
CA ASP A 24 -7.07 -12.33 -14.00
C ASP A 24 -6.97 -10.85 -13.62
N TYR A 25 -7.88 -10.36 -12.76
CA TYR A 25 -7.91 -8.98 -12.27
C TYR A 25 -7.10 -8.77 -10.98
N GLN A 26 -6.73 -9.85 -10.27
CA GLN A 26 -6.02 -9.77 -8.99
C GLN A 26 -4.61 -9.19 -9.19
N GLY A 27 -4.22 -8.25 -8.33
CA GLY A 27 -2.94 -7.55 -8.40
C GLY A 27 -2.79 -6.59 -9.58
N LYS A 28 -3.84 -6.39 -10.39
CA LYS A 28 -3.81 -5.41 -11.50
C LYS A 28 -4.06 -4.00 -10.96
N LEU A 29 -3.43 -3.04 -11.63
CA LEU A 29 -3.71 -1.62 -11.42
C LEU A 29 -4.87 -1.20 -12.31
N PHE A 30 -5.84 -0.47 -11.75
CA PHE A 30 -6.95 0.13 -12.48
C PHE A 30 -6.87 1.64 -12.35
N GLY A 31 -6.77 2.35 -13.48
CA GLY A 31 -6.71 3.80 -13.52
C GLY A 31 -7.91 4.40 -14.25
N VAL A 32 -8.45 5.50 -13.76
CA VAL A 32 -9.53 6.23 -14.44
C VAL A 32 -8.97 7.24 -15.44
N GLY A 33 -9.43 7.17 -16.68
CA GLY A 33 -9.11 8.13 -17.75
C GLY A 33 -10.30 9.05 -18.02
N PRO A 34 -10.47 10.17 -17.28
CA PRO A 34 -11.65 11.03 -17.43
C PRO A 34 -11.74 11.70 -18.79
N LEU A 35 -10.60 12.04 -19.42
CA LEU A 35 -10.60 12.62 -20.77
C LEU A 35 -10.90 11.59 -21.85
N GLN A 36 -10.52 10.33 -21.59
CA GLN A 36 -10.69 9.22 -22.52
C GLN A 36 -12.00 8.45 -22.32
N GLY A 37 -12.73 8.70 -21.23
CA GLY A 37 -14.00 8.03 -20.93
C GLY A 37 -13.88 6.53 -20.67
N HIS A 38 -12.79 6.09 -20.02
CA HIS A 38 -12.58 4.67 -19.73
C HIS A 38 -11.87 4.43 -18.39
N VAL A 39 -11.88 3.17 -17.96
CA VAL A 39 -10.94 2.65 -16.96
C VAL A 39 -9.91 1.82 -17.71
N VAL A 40 -8.62 2.10 -17.50
CA VAL A 40 -7.50 1.32 -18.02
C VAL A 40 -7.06 0.30 -16.96
N MET A 41 -6.73 -0.91 -17.39
CA MET A 41 -6.16 -1.96 -16.56
C MET A 41 -4.72 -2.23 -16.97
N SER A 42 -3.82 -2.22 -15.99
CA SER A 42 -2.39 -2.41 -16.20
C SER A 42 -1.86 -3.56 -15.34
N GLN A 43 -0.95 -4.34 -15.93
CA GLN A 43 -0.08 -5.25 -15.18
C GLN A 43 1.05 -4.46 -14.52
N ILE A 44 1.35 -4.80 -13.27
CA ILE A 44 2.51 -4.31 -12.52
C ILE A 44 3.63 -5.34 -12.68
N GLU A 45 4.84 -4.88 -13.01
CA GLU A 45 6.01 -5.73 -13.22
C GLU A 45 7.19 -5.16 -12.41
N PRO A 46 7.98 -5.99 -11.69
CA PRO A 46 9.17 -5.54 -10.98
C PRO A 46 10.18 -4.83 -11.89
N ASP A 47 10.82 -3.78 -11.38
CA ASP A 47 11.90 -3.01 -12.02
C ASP A 47 12.86 -2.52 -10.93
N GLY A 48 13.76 -3.39 -10.46
CA GLY A 48 14.62 -3.11 -9.32
C GLY A 48 13.82 -2.91 -8.02
N SER A 49 14.14 -1.86 -7.28
CA SER A 49 13.44 -1.38 -6.08
C SER A 49 12.12 -0.67 -6.38
N THR A 50 11.68 -0.67 -7.65
CA THR A 50 10.42 -0.09 -8.09
C THR A 50 9.71 -1.03 -9.05
N PHE A 51 8.72 -0.50 -9.75
CA PHE A 51 7.93 -1.25 -10.71
C PHE A 51 7.68 -0.41 -11.96
N ARG A 52 7.39 -1.13 -13.03
CA ARG A 52 6.85 -0.59 -14.27
C ARG A 52 5.42 -1.10 -14.46
N THR A 53 4.67 -0.43 -15.33
CA THR A 53 3.32 -0.88 -15.68
C THR A 53 3.16 -1.08 -17.17
N LYS A 54 2.35 -2.08 -17.53
CA LYS A 54 1.98 -2.39 -18.92
C LYS A 54 0.47 -2.44 -19.04
N ASP A 55 -0.10 -1.62 -19.92
CA ASP A 55 -1.54 -1.65 -20.18
C ASP A 55 -1.95 -2.96 -20.84
N THR A 56 -3.05 -3.52 -20.35
CA THR A 56 -3.54 -4.86 -20.71
C THR A 56 -4.99 -4.85 -21.18
N GLY A 57 -5.73 -3.75 -20.99
CA GLY A 57 -7.08 -3.60 -21.52
C GLY A 57 -7.85 -2.45 -20.87
N HIS A 58 -9.12 -2.35 -21.22
CA HIS A 58 -10.05 -1.36 -20.67
C HIS A 58 -11.29 -2.06 -20.10
N PRO A 59 -11.32 -2.40 -18.80
CA PRO A 59 -12.43 -3.13 -18.18
C PRO A 59 -13.76 -2.35 -18.14
N LEU A 60 -13.72 -1.03 -18.33
CA LEU A 60 -14.91 -0.19 -18.46
C LEU A 60 -14.69 0.82 -19.59
N THR A 61 -15.56 0.76 -20.59
CA THR A 61 -15.59 1.67 -21.75
C THR A 61 -17.04 2.01 -22.08
N THR A 62 -17.26 3.16 -22.70
CA THR A 62 -18.59 3.58 -23.17
C THR A 62 -18.44 4.51 -24.37
N ASP A 63 -19.47 4.54 -25.22
CA ASP A 63 -19.61 5.53 -26.30
C ASP A 63 -20.26 6.83 -25.79
N ASP A 64 -20.69 6.85 -24.53
CA ASP A 64 -21.26 8.03 -23.87
C ASP A 64 -20.17 9.08 -23.61
N THR A 65 -20.16 10.10 -24.45
CA THR A 65 -19.19 11.20 -24.38
C THR A 65 -19.27 12.03 -23.10
N TRP A 66 -20.30 11.86 -22.26
CA TRP A 66 -20.43 12.56 -20.97
C TRP A 66 -19.85 11.77 -19.80
N PHE A 67 -19.49 10.50 -19.98
CA PHE A 67 -18.84 9.72 -18.95
C PHE A 67 -17.45 10.30 -18.62
N ARG A 68 -17.28 10.68 -17.35
CA ARG A 68 -16.08 11.31 -16.78
C ARG A 68 -15.73 10.61 -15.46
N PRO A 69 -15.06 9.45 -15.51
CA PRO A 69 -14.65 8.75 -14.29
C PRO A 69 -13.54 9.54 -13.60
N VAL A 70 -13.80 9.96 -12.36
CA VAL A 70 -12.90 10.84 -11.58
C VAL A 70 -12.33 10.15 -10.35
N ASP A 71 -12.99 9.12 -9.82
CA ASP A 71 -12.48 8.32 -8.71
C ASP A 71 -12.73 6.82 -8.91
N ILE A 72 -11.89 5.99 -8.30
CA ILE A 72 -12.01 4.53 -8.32
C ILE A 72 -11.57 3.93 -6.98
N GLN A 73 -12.41 3.09 -6.39
CA GLN A 73 -12.16 2.48 -5.08
C GLN A 73 -12.62 1.02 -5.05
N GLU A 74 -12.03 0.23 -4.16
CA GLU A 74 -12.52 -1.10 -3.83
C GLU A 74 -13.55 -1.02 -2.70
N GLY A 75 -14.68 -1.70 -2.85
CA GLY A 75 -15.77 -1.68 -1.87
C GLY A 75 -15.70 -2.81 -0.83
N PRO A 76 -16.57 -2.75 0.20
CA PRO A 76 -16.67 -3.75 1.28
C PRO A 76 -17.13 -5.14 0.82
N ASP A 77 -17.60 -5.26 -0.41
CA ASP A 77 -18.04 -6.49 -1.07
C ASP A 77 -16.98 -7.03 -2.06
N GLY A 78 -15.83 -6.37 -2.17
CA GLY A 78 -14.75 -6.68 -3.11
C GLY A 78 -15.01 -6.24 -4.54
N ALA A 79 -16.12 -5.56 -4.83
CA ALA A 79 -16.35 -4.96 -6.14
C ALA A 79 -15.52 -3.69 -6.30
N ILE A 80 -15.29 -3.28 -7.56
CA ILE A 80 -14.68 -1.99 -7.88
C ILE A 80 -15.80 -0.96 -8.09
N TYR A 81 -15.66 0.21 -7.50
CA TYR A 81 -16.59 1.33 -7.63
C TYR A 81 -15.91 2.47 -8.37
N VAL A 82 -16.58 3.02 -9.39
CA VAL A 82 -16.10 4.16 -10.19
C VAL A 82 -17.08 5.31 -9.99
N ALA A 83 -16.57 6.44 -9.49
CA ALA A 83 -17.32 7.68 -9.42
C ALA A 83 -17.20 8.42 -10.75
N ASP A 84 -18.34 8.70 -11.35
CA ASP A 84 -18.47 9.41 -12.62
C ASP A 84 -19.10 10.78 -12.35
N PHE A 85 -18.39 11.83 -12.73
CA PHE A 85 -18.90 13.19 -12.58
C PHE A 85 -20.05 13.47 -13.57
N TYR A 86 -20.12 12.69 -14.66
CA TYR A 86 -21.10 12.78 -15.73
C TYR A 86 -21.28 14.22 -16.26
N GLU A 87 -20.28 14.69 -17.00
CA GLU A 87 -20.21 16.08 -17.44
C GLU A 87 -19.66 16.16 -18.87
N GLN A 88 -20.25 17.01 -19.70
CA GLN A 88 -19.82 17.13 -21.09
C GLN A 88 -18.38 17.65 -21.20
N ARG A 89 -18.00 18.57 -20.31
CA ARG A 89 -16.68 19.21 -20.29
C ARG A 89 -16.16 19.36 -18.86
N ILE A 90 -14.93 18.90 -18.61
CA ILE A 90 -14.23 19.21 -17.36
C ILE A 90 -13.80 20.68 -17.44
N ASP A 91 -14.51 21.55 -16.74
CA ASP A 91 -14.33 22.99 -16.84
C ASP A 91 -13.76 23.58 -15.54
N HIS A 92 -12.45 23.76 -15.48
CA HIS A 92 -11.81 24.44 -14.34
C HIS A 92 -11.97 25.97 -14.40
N ALA A 93 -12.01 26.54 -15.60
CA ALA A 93 -11.90 27.98 -15.82
C ALA A 93 -13.25 28.71 -15.93
N SER A 94 -14.34 27.99 -16.15
CA SER A 94 -15.67 28.55 -16.41
C SER A 94 -16.79 27.78 -15.71
N HIS A 95 -16.47 27.03 -14.66
CA HIS A 95 -17.44 26.32 -13.80
C HIS A 95 -18.58 27.23 -13.29
N TYR A 96 -18.31 28.52 -13.06
CA TYR A 96 -19.28 29.53 -12.61
C TYR A 96 -20.30 29.94 -13.69
N GLN A 97 -20.15 29.51 -14.94
CA GLN A 97 -21.08 29.84 -16.03
C GLN A 97 -22.34 28.96 -16.05
N GLY A 98 -22.62 28.22 -14.97
CA GLY A 98 -23.83 27.40 -14.83
C GLY A 98 -23.86 26.19 -15.76
N ARG A 99 -22.69 25.72 -16.21
CA ARG A 99 -22.53 24.58 -17.10
C ARG A 99 -22.20 23.28 -16.38
N VAL A 100 -22.21 23.30 -15.04
CA VAL A 100 -22.01 22.12 -14.20
C VAL A 100 -23.39 21.64 -13.74
N THR A 101 -23.63 20.33 -13.79
CA THR A 101 -24.88 19.72 -13.29
C THR A 101 -24.57 18.84 -12.07
N PRO A 102 -24.57 19.37 -10.84
CA PRO A 102 -24.12 18.63 -9.65
C PRO A 102 -24.91 17.34 -9.36
N GLU A 103 -26.15 17.25 -9.86
CA GLU A 103 -27.06 16.14 -9.58
C GLU A 103 -26.95 14.99 -10.59
N SER A 104 -26.12 15.11 -11.63
CA SER A 104 -26.03 14.09 -12.69
C SER A 104 -24.96 13.03 -12.46
N GLY A 105 -24.16 13.16 -11.41
CA GLY A 105 -23.10 12.21 -11.06
C GLY A 105 -23.63 10.79 -10.87
N ARG A 106 -22.79 9.81 -11.19
CA ARG A 106 -23.13 8.38 -11.14
C ARG A 106 -22.06 7.60 -10.38
N VAL A 107 -22.45 6.47 -9.82
CA VAL A 107 -21.51 5.49 -9.27
C VAL A 107 -21.73 4.15 -9.97
N TYR A 108 -20.70 3.67 -10.67
CA TYR A 108 -20.71 2.35 -11.30
C TYR A 108 -20.10 1.34 -10.35
N ARG A 109 -20.73 0.18 -10.21
CA ARG A 109 -20.20 -0.96 -9.46
C ARG A 109 -19.83 -2.08 -10.43
N LEU A 110 -18.55 -2.37 -10.55
CA LEU A 110 -17.98 -3.43 -11.37
C LEU A 110 -17.83 -4.69 -10.51
N ARG A 111 -18.56 -5.74 -10.88
CA ARG A 111 -18.54 -7.04 -10.19
C ARG A 111 -18.45 -8.17 -11.22
N ALA A 112 -18.04 -9.35 -10.78
CA ALA A 112 -18.15 -10.56 -11.59
C ALA A 112 -19.63 -10.82 -11.93
N LYS A 113 -19.89 -11.15 -13.20
CA LYS A 113 -21.25 -11.26 -13.77
C LYS A 113 -22.16 -12.19 -12.98
N ASP A 114 -21.62 -13.35 -12.60
CA ASP A 114 -22.37 -14.43 -11.95
C ASP A 114 -22.10 -14.51 -10.44
N ALA A 115 -21.41 -13.52 -9.86
CA ALA A 115 -21.16 -13.50 -8.42
C ALA A 115 -22.42 -13.12 -7.63
N ALA A 116 -22.67 -13.88 -6.57
CA ALA A 116 -23.61 -13.47 -5.53
C ALA A 116 -23.23 -12.08 -5.00
N PRO A 117 -24.20 -11.24 -4.58
CA PRO A 117 -23.89 -9.98 -3.92
C PRO A 117 -22.98 -10.24 -2.70
N GLY A 118 -21.84 -9.56 -2.64
CA GLY A 118 -20.94 -9.68 -1.50
C GLY A 118 -21.63 -9.23 -0.21
N ARG A 119 -21.34 -9.92 0.89
CA ARG A 119 -21.95 -9.67 2.19
C ARG A 119 -21.18 -8.56 2.91
N ILE A 120 -21.83 -7.42 3.13
CA ILE A 120 -21.28 -6.34 3.95
C ILE A 120 -21.53 -6.70 5.42
N VAL A 121 -20.44 -6.77 6.21
CA VAL A 121 -20.50 -7.07 7.64
C VAL A 121 -20.16 -5.82 8.44
N ASN A 122 -20.90 -5.57 9.52
CA ASN A 122 -20.58 -4.48 10.43
C ASN A 122 -19.42 -4.90 11.35
N LEU A 123 -18.20 -4.55 10.96
CA LEU A 123 -16.96 -4.83 11.69
C LEU A 123 -16.86 -4.08 13.03
N GLU A 124 -17.52 -2.92 13.17
CA GLU A 124 -17.46 -2.12 14.39
C GLU A 124 -18.04 -2.87 15.61
N ARG A 125 -19.00 -3.77 15.37
CA ARG A 125 -19.63 -4.58 16.43
C ARG A 125 -18.84 -5.82 16.83
N MET A 126 -17.77 -6.15 16.10
CA MET A 126 -16.92 -7.30 16.40
C MET A 126 -16.01 -7.02 17.60
N SER A 127 -15.73 -8.04 18.39
CA SER A 127 -14.66 -8.06 19.40
C SER A 127 -13.27 -7.95 18.75
N ASN A 128 -12.23 -7.66 19.53
CA ASN A 128 -10.86 -7.60 19.00
C ASN A 128 -10.39 -8.97 18.47
N ALA A 129 -10.76 -10.07 19.13
CA ALA A 129 -10.47 -11.42 18.64
C ALA A 129 -11.11 -11.67 17.26
N GLU A 130 -12.38 -11.29 17.09
CA GLU A 130 -13.05 -11.41 15.78
C GLU A 130 -12.43 -10.50 14.71
N LEU A 131 -12.01 -9.28 15.07
CA LEU A 131 -11.32 -8.37 14.15
C LEU A 131 -9.95 -8.92 13.70
N ILE A 132 -9.21 -9.59 14.59
CA ILE A 132 -7.95 -10.25 14.23
C ILE A 132 -8.19 -11.30 13.15
N GLU A 133 -9.26 -12.09 13.24
CA GLU A 133 -9.62 -13.06 12.19
C GLU A 133 -9.94 -12.38 10.85
N GLN A 134 -10.48 -11.15 10.88
CA GLN A 134 -10.76 -10.39 9.65
C GLN A 134 -9.51 -9.90 8.91
N LEU A 135 -8.32 -9.92 9.55
CA LEU A 135 -7.05 -9.65 8.85
C LEU A 135 -6.73 -10.71 7.79
N ARG A 136 -7.34 -11.90 7.86
CA ARG A 136 -7.24 -12.96 6.84
C ARG A 136 -8.23 -12.79 5.67
N SER A 137 -9.09 -11.78 5.71
CA SER A 137 -10.15 -11.64 4.72
C SER A 137 -9.58 -11.54 3.31
N PRO A 138 -10.17 -12.23 2.31
CA PRO A 138 -9.79 -12.07 0.91
C PRO A 138 -10.22 -10.71 0.34
N ILE A 139 -10.89 -9.87 1.13
CA ILE A 139 -11.34 -8.53 0.75
C ILE A 139 -10.46 -7.48 1.43
N ARG A 140 -9.73 -6.68 0.65
CA ARG A 140 -8.80 -5.66 1.17
C ARG A 140 -9.51 -4.67 2.08
N TRP A 141 -10.69 -4.20 1.69
CA TRP A 141 -11.49 -3.29 2.51
C TRP A 141 -11.75 -3.84 3.92
N THR A 142 -12.03 -5.15 4.03
CA THR A 142 -12.26 -5.82 5.33
C THR A 142 -11.00 -5.86 6.17
N ARG A 143 -9.85 -6.25 5.59
CA ARG A 143 -8.55 -6.28 6.30
C ARG A 143 -8.19 -4.89 6.85
N GLN A 144 -8.23 -3.89 5.97
CA GLN A 144 -7.87 -2.51 6.31
C GLN A 144 -8.82 -1.88 7.34
N THR A 145 -10.12 -2.18 7.25
CA THR A 145 -11.09 -1.71 8.25
C THR A 145 -10.89 -2.39 9.59
N ALA A 146 -10.61 -3.70 9.61
CA ALA A 146 -10.33 -4.42 10.86
C ALA A 146 -9.07 -3.90 11.54
N LEU A 147 -7.98 -3.72 10.79
CA LEU A 147 -6.73 -3.12 11.23
C LEU A 147 -6.96 -1.72 11.83
N ARG A 148 -7.68 -0.83 11.13
CA ARG A 148 -8.03 0.50 11.64
C ARG A 148 -8.82 0.44 12.94
N LEU A 149 -9.84 -0.44 13.02
CA LEU A 149 -10.65 -0.59 14.23
C LEU A 149 -9.83 -1.13 15.40
N LEU A 150 -8.89 -2.07 15.16
CA LEU A 150 -7.94 -2.53 16.17
C LEU A 150 -7.09 -1.38 16.70
N GLY A 151 -6.55 -0.53 15.81
CA GLY A 151 -5.78 0.66 16.18
C GLY A 151 -6.58 1.68 16.98
N GLN A 152 -7.81 1.98 16.56
CA GLN A 152 -8.72 2.90 17.26
C GLN A 152 -9.07 2.45 18.68
N ARG A 153 -8.97 1.15 18.97
CA ARG A 153 -9.26 0.54 20.27
C ARG A 153 -8.04 0.41 21.19
N ARG A 154 -6.87 0.96 20.82
CA ARG A 154 -5.60 0.86 21.57
C ARG A 154 -5.70 1.09 23.09
N ASN A 155 -6.63 1.94 23.54
CA ASN A 155 -6.76 2.34 24.95
C ASN A 155 -8.07 1.85 25.61
N ALA A 156 -8.84 1.00 24.95
CA ALA A 156 -10.02 0.38 25.55
C ALA A 156 -9.57 -0.78 26.46
N ALA A 157 -9.45 -0.53 27.77
CA ALA A 157 -9.10 -1.49 28.82
C ALA A 157 -7.94 -2.46 28.46
N ASP A 158 -6.70 -2.01 28.73
CA ASP A 158 -5.44 -2.78 28.83
C ASP A 158 -5.41 -4.17 28.15
N ASP A 159 -5.51 -4.16 26.83
CA ASP A 159 -5.67 -5.35 25.99
C ASP A 159 -4.31 -5.83 25.47
N THR A 160 -3.40 -6.11 26.43
CA THR A 160 -2.10 -6.76 26.19
C THR A 160 -2.29 -8.07 25.40
N GLN A 161 -3.39 -8.77 25.62
CA GLN A 161 -3.72 -10.02 24.93
C GLN A 161 -3.83 -9.85 23.41
N THR A 162 -4.40 -8.75 22.91
CA THR A 162 -4.45 -8.52 21.47
C THR A 162 -3.07 -8.25 20.88
N ASN A 163 -2.21 -7.48 21.57
CA ASN A 163 -0.84 -7.28 21.08
C ASN A 163 -0.06 -8.61 21.05
N VAL A 164 -0.24 -9.47 22.05
CA VAL A 164 0.33 -10.84 22.06
C VAL A 164 -0.21 -11.68 20.90
N ALA A 165 -1.51 -11.62 20.63
CA ALA A 165 -2.13 -12.34 19.53
C ALA A 165 -1.62 -11.85 18.16
N LEU A 166 -1.44 -10.54 17.98
CA LEU A 166 -0.88 -9.95 16.77
C LEU A 166 0.59 -10.36 16.58
N LYS A 167 1.43 -10.29 17.62
CA LYS A 167 2.83 -10.80 17.56
C LYS A 167 2.87 -12.26 17.16
N THR A 168 2.02 -13.10 17.78
CA THR A 168 1.89 -14.52 17.43
C THR A 168 1.48 -14.73 15.97
N LEU A 169 0.65 -13.86 15.40
CA LEU A 169 0.30 -13.94 13.98
C LEU A 169 1.45 -13.55 13.07
N ILE A 170 2.26 -12.55 13.44
CA ILE A 170 3.45 -12.19 12.67
C ILE A 170 4.39 -13.40 12.64
N ASP A 171 4.76 -13.95 13.81
CA ASP A 171 5.73 -15.06 13.92
C ASP A 171 5.33 -16.35 13.19
N LYS A 172 4.02 -16.58 13.02
CA LYS A 172 3.48 -17.83 12.44
C LYS A 172 3.22 -17.75 10.94
N ASN A 173 3.38 -16.60 10.30
CA ASN A 173 3.03 -16.42 8.89
C ASN A 173 4.17 -15.73 8.14
N THR A 174 4.35 -16.08 6.88
CA THR A 174 5.37 -15.49 5.99
C THR A 174 4.74 -14.93 4.73
N ASP A 175 3.48 -14.51 4.85
CA ASP A 175 2.65 -13.97 3.79
C ASP A 175 2.01 -12.63 4.20
N GLN A 176 1.10 -12.11 3.37
CA GLN A 176 0.37 -10.87 3.57
C GLN A 176 -0.21 -10.73 4.99
N LEU A 177 -0.62 -11.82 5.64
CA LEU A 177 -1.20 -11.73 6.98
C LEU A 177 -0.20 -11.22 8.02
N ALA A 178 1.08 -11.57 7.89
CA ALA A 178 2.11 -11.07 8.79
C ALA A 178 2.22 -9.54 8.70
N LEU A 179 2.07 -8.98 7.50
CA LEU A 179 2.03 -7.53 7.29
C LEU A 179 0.79 -6.88 7.90
N GLU A 180 -0.39 -7.46 7.69
CA GLU A 180 -1.63 -6.93 8.28
C GLU A 180 -1.56 -6.93 9.81
N ALA A 181 -0.95 -7.98 10.41
CA ALA A 181 -0.73 -8.08 11.84
C ALA A 181 0.32 -7.08 12.34
N LEU A 182 1.43 -6.88 11.62
CA LEU A 182 2.46 -5.87 11.92
C LEU A 182 1.86 -4.46 11.93
N TRP A 183 1.11 -4.08 10.89
CA TRP A 183 0.49 -2.78 10.82
C TRP A 183 -0.55 -2.57 11.92
N ALA A 184 -1.36 -3.59 12.23
CA ALA A 184 -2.29 -3.55 13.35
C ALA A 184 -1.56 -3.36 14.69
N LEU A 185 -0.46 -4.09 14.91
CA LEU A 185 0.37 -4.00 16.11
C LEU A 185 0.96 -2.59 16.26
N HIS A 186 1.52 -2.04 15.19
CA HIS A 186 2.07 -0.69 15.19
C HIS A 186 1.02 0.39 15.48
N TRP A 187 -0.14 0.34 14.82
CA TRP A 187 -1.20 1.34 15.07
C TRP A 187 -1.72 1.26 16.52
N ARG A 188 -1.72 0.04 17.10
CA ARG A 188 -1.96 -0.19 18.52
C ARG A 188 -0.79 0.19 19.43
N GLY A 189 0.29 0.78 18.93
CA GLY A 189 1.46 1.16 19.73
C GLY A 189 2.18 -0.02 20.39
N GLY A 190 1.97 -1.25 19.89
CA GLY A 190 2.59 -2.47 20.42
C GLY A 190 3.89 -2.88 19.75
N LEU A 191 4.36 -2.11 18.75
CA LEU A 191 5.65 -2.29 18.11
C LEU A 191 6.70 -1.48 18.87
N ASP A 192 7.38 -2.12 19.82
CA ASP A 192 8.54 -1.59 20.53
C ASP A 192 9.84 -2.01 19.85
N GLU A 193 10.98 -1.41 20.27
CA GLU A 193 12.29 -1.72 19.65
C GLU A 193 12.73 -3.17 19.84
N ALA A 194 12.32 -3.83 20.94
CA ALA A 194 12.67 -5.23 21.17
C ALA A 194 11.97 -6.14 20.15
N THR A 195 10.67 -5.93 19.95
CA THR A 195 9.87 -6.61 18.93
C THR A 195 10.39 -6.27 17.54
N ALA A 196 10.66 -4.99 17.27
CA ALA A 196 11.20 -4.57 15.99
C ALA A 196 12.53 -5.24 15.70
N ALA A 197 13.43 -5.36 16.70
CA ALA A 197 14.67 -6.08 16.53
C ALA A 197 14.41 -7.52 16.09
N GLU A 198 13.49 -8.26 16.70
CA GLU A 198 13.11 -9.61 16.26
C GLU A 198 12.58 -9.62 14.81
N LEU A 199 11.68 -8.68 14.48
CA LEU A 199 11.06 -8.60 13.16
C LEU A 199 12.02 -8.22 12.03
N LEU A 200 13.16 -7.58 12.33
CA LEU A 200 14.22 -7.35 11.35
C LEU A 200 14.92 -8.65 10.90
N ASP A 201 14.70 -9.79 11.57
CA ASP A 201 15.16 -11.12 11.14
C ASP A 201 14.03 -11.98 10.55
N HIS A 202 12.81 -11.45 10.41
CA HIS A 202 11.65 -12.19 9.92
C HIS A 202 11.87 -12.72 8.49
N ASP A 203 11.33 -13.88 8.13
CA ASP A 203 11.55 -14.51 6.81
C ASP A 203 10.99 -13.69 5.63
N ASP A 204 9.80 -13.10 5.79
CA ASP A 204 9.20 -12.21 4.77
C ASP A 204 9.96 -10.86 4.69
N PRO A 205 10.55 -10.50 3.54
CA PRO A 205 11.26 -9.24 3.36
C PRO A 205 10.39 -8.00 3.58
N HIS A 206 9.08 -8.08 3.33
CA HIS A 206 8.20 -6.94 3.52
C HIS A 206 7.92 -6.67 5.00
N VAL A 207 7.93 -7.69 5.85
CA VAL A 207 7.86 -7.50 7.32
C VAL A 207 9.10 -6.74 7.78
N ARG A 208 10.29 -7.14 7.30
CA ARG A 208 11.55 -6.40 7.55
C ARG A 208 11.45 -4.96 7.02
N LEU A 209 11.02 -4.78 5.77
CA LEU A 209 10.84 -3.46 5.13
C LEU A 209 9.95 -2.53 5.96
N TRP A 210 8.76 -3.00 6.32
CA TRP A 210 7.82 -2.19 7.10
C TRP A 210 8.31 -1.95 8.52
N THR A 211 9.03 -2.90 9.12
CA THR A 211 9.67 -2.69 10.42
C THR A 211 10.70 -1.56 10.35
N VAL A 212 11.56 -1.55 9.32
CA VAL A 212 12.51 -0.45 9.06
C VAL A 212 11.80 0.88 8.86
N ARG A 213 10.72 0.91 8.07
CA ARG A 213 9.92 2.12 7.83
C ARG A 213 9.37 2.68 9.14
N LEU A 214 8.61 1.86 9.86
CA LEU A 214 7.86 2.28 11.03
C LEU A 214 8.77 2.70 12.19
N MET A 215 9.92 2.02 12.37
CA MET A 215 10.86 2.37 13.43
C MET A 215 11.68 3.63 13.13
N CYS A 216 11.90 3.97 11.87
CA CYS A 216 12.73 5.12 11.49
C CYS A 216 11.92 6.39 11.16
N ASP A 217 10.58 6.31 11.05
CA ASP A 217 9.73 7.43 10.65
C ASP A 217 9.76 8.59 11.68
N ASP A 218 9.99 8.29 12.97
CA ASP A 218 10.18 9.29 14.04
C ASP A 218 11.59 9.89 14.07
N GLY A 219 12.51 9.39 13.23
CA GLY A 219 13.86 9.91 13.07
C GLY A 219 14.83 9.62 14.22
N GLN A 220 14.46 8.77 15.18
CA GLN A 220 15.30 8.36 16.30
C GLN A 220 15.11 6.85 16.56
N VAL A 221 16.23 6.15 16.76
CA VAL A 221 16.26 4.76 17.22
C VAL A 221 17.42 4.58 18.20
N SER A 222 17.35 3.57 19.06
CA SER A 222 18.46 3.23 19.94
C SER A 222 19.74 2.86 19.16
N PRO A 223 20.93 3.02 19.78
CA PRO A 223 22.17 2.52 19.21
C PRO A 223 22.14 1.03 18.85
N GLU A 224 21.45 0.22 19.65
CA GLU A 224 21.28 -1.21 19.44
C GLU A 224 20.49 -1.50 18.14
N LEU A 225 19.36 -0.82 17.96
CA LEU A 225 18.54 -0.97 16.76
C LEU A 225 19.24 -0.39 15.53
N ALA A 226 19.91 0.76 15.63
CA ALA A 226 20.73 1.33 14.55
C ALA A 226 21.84 0.37 14.10
N SER A 227 22.50 -0.29 15.05
CA SER A 227 23.51 -1.32 14.77
C SER A 227 22.90 -2.51 14.02
N LYS A 228 21.68 -2.91 14.38
CA LYS A 228 20.95 -3.98 13.68
C LYS A 228 20.55 -3.58 12.26
N LEU A 229 20.04 -2.35 12.06
CA LEU A 229 19.73 -1.80 10.74
C LEU A 229 20.98 -1.75 9.84
N THR A 230 22.12 -1.37 10.40
CA THR A 230 23.41 -1.36 9.69
C THR A 230 23.81 -2.77 9.24
N ARG A 231 23.66 -3.79 10.10
CA ARG A 231 23.91 -5.19 9.70
C ARG A 231 22.93 -5.66 8.64
N LEU A 232 21.65 -5.32 8.78
CA LEU A 232 20.62 -5.69 7.80
C LEU A 232 20.93 -5.08 6.42
N ALA A 233 21.40 -3.83 6.36
CA ALA A 233 21.83 -3.19 5.12
C ALA A 233 22.91 -4.00 4.37
N GLU A 234 23.80 -4.67 5.10
CA GLU A 234 24.88 -5.50 4.56
C GLU A 234 24.42 -6.88 4.09
N SER A 235 23.38 -7.47 4.69
CA SER A 235 22.94 -8.84 4.38
C SER A 235 21.62 -8.94 3.62
N GLU A 236 20.80 -7.88 3.56
CA GLU A 236 19.46 -7.92 2.97
C GLU A 236 19.47 -8.24 1.46
N LEU A 237 18.73 -9.28 1.09
CA LEU A 237 18.65 -9.79 -0.28
C LEU A 237 17.52 -9.14 -1.09
N ASN A 238 16.44 -8.70 -0.44
CA ASN A 238 15.33 -8.04 -1.11
C ASN A 238 15.66 -6.58 -1.43
N VAL A 239 15.56 -6.23 -2.71
CA VAL A 239 15.91 -4.90 -3.24
C VAL A 239 14.99 -3.79 -2.74
N GLU A 240 13.69 -4.08 -2.53
CA GLU A 240 12.75 -3.10 -1.98
C GLU A 240 13.07 -2.81 -0.51
N THR A 241 13.43 -3.83 0.27
CA THR A 241 13.86 -3.66 1.66
C THR A 241 15.14 -2.85 1.74
N ARG A 242 16.13 -3.12 0.88
CA ARG A 242 17.35 -2.27 0.78
C ARG A 242 17.03 -0.83 0.43
N SER A 243 16.12 -0.59 -0.51
CA SER A 243 15.66 0.75 -0.87
C SER A 243 14.97 1.47 0.29
N GLN A 244 14.15 0.76 1.07
CA GLN A 244 13.54 1.33 2.27
C GLN A 244 14.59 1.64 3.36
N ILE A 245 15.60 0.79 3.55
CA ILE A 245 16.73 1.08 4.45
C ILE A 245 17.46 2.35 4.01
N ALA A 246 17.75 2.50 2.71
CA ALA A 246 18.35 3.73 2.16
C ALA A 246 17.49 4.97 2.43
N CYS A 247 16.17 4.86 2.23
CA CYS A 247 15.21 5.94 2.49
C CYS A 247 15.13 6.30 3.99
N SER A 248 15.17 5.31 4.86
CA SER A 248 15.14 5.50 6.33
C SER A 248 16.44 6.10 6.86
N ALA A 249 17.60 5.79 6.27
CA ALA A 249 18.90 6.29 6.73
C ALA A 249 18.93 7.82 6.85
N ARG A 250 18.36 8.55 5.87
CA ARG A 250 18.32 10.03 5.88
C ARG A 250 17.52 10.63 7.05
N ARG A 251 16.65 9.85 7.69
CA ARG A 251 15.83 10.31 8.83
C ARG A 251 16.56 10.19 10.16
N LEU A 252 17.60 9.36 10.23
CA LEU A 252 18.32 9.05 11.46
C LEU A 252 19.46 10.05 11.74
N PRO A 253 19.98 10.10 12.99
CA PRO A 253 21.21 10.83 13.30
C PRO A 253 22.36 10.51 12.35
N ALA A 254 23.22 11.50 12.08
CA ALA A 254 24.23 11.44 11.03
C ALA A 254 25.20 10.25 11.17
N ASP A 255 25.62 9.91 12.39
CA ASP A 255 26.49 8.77 12.67
C ASP A 255 25.82 7.43 12.30
N GLN A 256 24.54 7.26 12.62
CA GLN A 256 23.76 6.08 12.28
C GLN A 256 23.46 6.02 10.77
N ALA A 257 23.09 7.16 10.18
CA ALA A 257 22.79 7.29 8.76
C ALA A 257 24.01 6.91 7.90
N VAL A 258 25.19 7.47 8.21
CA VAL A 258 26.44 7.20 7.50
C VAL A 258 26.83 5.73 7.61
N ALA A 259 26.68 5.11 8.78
CA ALA A 259 26.98 3.69 8.97
C ALA A 259 26.12 2.78 8.08
N ILE A 260 24.82 3.07 7.96
CA ILE A 260 23.90 2.33 7.07
C ILE A 260 24.30 2.54 5.61
N VAL A 261 24.51 3.79 5.20
CA VAL A 261 24.81 4.14 3.81
C VAL A 261 26.14 3.53 3.36
N GLU A 262 27.15 3.48 4.23
CA GLU A 262 28.42 2.82 3.91
C GLU A 262 28.25 1.34 3.53
N ARG A 263 27.32 0.62 4.19
CA ARG A 263 27.04 -0.78 3.88
C ARG A 263 26.33 -0.92 2.54
N LEU A 264 25.35 -0.06 2.26
CA LEU A 264 24.61 -0.09 1.00
C LEU A 264 25.47 0.33 -0.20
N LEU A 265 26.38 1.30 -0.04
CA LEU A 265 27.29 1.74 -1.10
C LEU A 265 28.24 0.65 -1.59
N ARG A 266 28.54 -0.36 -0.76
CA ARG A 266 29.41 -1.48 -1.11
C ARG A 266 28.71 -2.55 -1.95
N ARG A 267 27.38 -2.44 -2.15
CA ARG A 267 26.58 -3.41 -2.89
C ARG A 267 26.58 -3.10 -4.38
N THR A 268 27.35 -3.88 -5.14
CA THR A 268 27.48 -3.68 -6.58
C THR A 268 26.22 -4.05 -7.36
N GLU A 269 25.35 -4.90 -6.81
CA GLU A 269 24.09 -5.29 -7.44
C GLU A 269 23.08 -4.15 -7.56
N ASP A 270 23.21 -3.10 -6.75
CA ASP A 270 22.28 -1.97 -6.72
C ASP A 270 22.73 -0.81 -7.64
N VAL A 271 23.89 -0.91 -8.29
CA VAL A 271 24.45 0.17 -9.12
C VAL A 271 23.54 0.56 -10.29
N SER A 272 22.82 -0.42 -10.86
CA SER A 272 21.86 -0.18 -11.95
C SER A 272 20.42 -0.02 -11.47
N ASP A 273 20.17 -0.04 -10.16
CA ASP A 273 18.83 0.14 -9.61
C ASP A 273 18.30 1.56 -9.91
N PRO A 274 17.01 1.73 -10.26
CA PRO A 274 16.48 3.05 -10.60
C PRO A 274 16.49 4.08 -9.46
N HIS A 275 16.45 3.64 -8.19
CA HIS A 275 16.27 4.55 -7.04
C HIS A 275 17.39 4.46 -6.01
N ILE A 276 17.94 3.27 -5.73
CA ILE A 276 18.89 3.09 -4.61
C ILE A 276 20.10 4.04 -4.73
N PRO A 277 20.80 4.18 -5.87
CA PRO A 277 21.91 5.13 -5.99
C PRO A 277 21.51 6.58 -5.67
N LEU A 278 20.30 6.99 -6.08
CA LEU A 278 19.77 8.34 -5.81
C LEU A 278 19.41 8.52 -4.34
N LEU A 279 18.84 7.50 -3.70
CA LEU A 279 18.53 7.51 -2.27
C LEU A 279 19.80 7.56 -1.41
N LEU A 280 20.85 6.83 -1.78
CA LEU A 280 22.13 6.86 -1.07
C LEU A 280 22.82 8.22 -1.22
N TRP A 281 22.78 8.81 -2.41
CA TRP A 281 23.24 10.19 -2.62
C TRP A 281 22.43 11.17 -1.76
N TRP A 282 21.11 11.08 -1.81
CA TRP A 282 20.22 11.91 -1.00
C TRP A 282 20.46 11.75 0.51
N ALA A 283 20.80 10.55 0.99
CA ALA A 283 21.11 10.33 2.39
C ALA A 283 22.38 11.08 2.87
N ILE A 284 23.37 11.26 1.99
CA ILE A 284 24.67 11.88 2.31
C ILE A 284 24.70 13.39 2.09
N GLU A 285 23.99 13.92 1.09
CA GLU A 285 24.08 15.33 0.67
C GLU A 285 23.58 16.36 1.72
N ALA A 286 23.13 15.90 2.90
CA ALA A 286 22.52 16.71 3.97
C ALA A 286 23.46 17.75 4.60
#